data_AF-A0A8T5N0A6-F1
#
_entry.id   AF-A0A8T5N0A6-F1
#
_cell.length_a   1.000
_cell.length_b   1.000
_cell.length_c   1.000
_cell.angle_alpha   90.00
_cell.angle_beta   90.00
_cell.angle_gamma   90.00
#
_symmetry.space_group_name_H-M   'P 1'
#
loop_
_entity.id
_entity.type
_entity.pdbx_description
1 polymer ?
#
loop_
_entity_poly.entity_id
_entity_poly.type
_entity_poly.pdbx_seq_one_letter_code
_entity_poly.pdbx_strand_id
1 'polypeptide(L)' 'APAKEHDVYNELLKVSEIVELHPLFGEYDLIAKIDAEDFNALGEIVIDRIRTISGVIDTKTLTGIKF' A
#
# COMPACT_ATOMS: atom_id res chain seq x y z
N ALA A 1 5.94 -1.48 -10.89
CA ALA A 1 6.83 -1.93 -11.98
C ALA A 1 6.18 -1.55 -13.29
N PRO A 2 6.94 -1.19 -14.34
CA PRO A 2 6.35 -0.64 -15.55
C PRO A 2 5.20 -1.51 -16.08
N ALA A 3 4.03 -0.90 -16.31
CA ALA A 3 2.82 -1.55 -16.80
C ALA A 3 2.21 -2.62 -15.86
N LYS A 4 2.56 -2.59 -14.56
CA LYS A 4 1.98 -3.47 -13.52
C LYS A 4 1.09 -2.73 -12.54
N GLU A 5 0.85 -1.44 -12.75
CA GLU A 5 0.13 -0.58 -11.81
C GLU A 5 -1.31 -1.06 -11.61
N HIS A 6 -1.97 -1.52 -12.69
CA HIS A 6 -3.33 -2.05 -12.62
C HIS A 6 -3.42 -3.40 -11.89
N ASP A 7 -2.46 -4.31 -12.14
CA ASP A 7 -2.38 -5.60 -11.44
C ASP A 7 -2.17 -5.38 -9.93
N VAL A 8 -1.21 -4.51 -9.57
CA VAL A 8 -0.92 -4.14 -8.19
C VAL A 8 -2.12 -3.48 -7.53
N TYR A 9 -2.82 -2.56 -8.22
CA TYR A 9 -4.03 -1.92 -7.72
C TYR A 9 -5.11 -2.95 -7.34
N ASN A 10 -5.35 -3.94 -8.22
CA ASN A 10 -6.35 -4.98 -7.98
C ASN A 10 -5.97 -5.91 -6.83
N GLU A 11 -4.68 -6.21 -6.62
CA GLU A 11 -4.23 -6.96 -5.45
C GLU A 11 -4.34 -6.13 -4.16
N LEU A 12 -4.01 -4.84 -4.20
CA LEU A 12 -4.15 -3.94 -3.05
C LEU A 12 -5.60 -3.78 -2.60
N LEU A 13 -6.58 -3.80 -3.52
CA LEU A 13 -8.01 -3.82 -3.16
C LEU A 13 -8.42 -5.02 -2.30
N LYS A 14 -7.63 -6.10 -2.28
CA LYS A 14 -7.88 -7.28 -1.43
C LYS A 14 -7.28 -7.15 -0.03
N VAL A 15 -6.52 -6.08 0.24
CA VAL A 15 -5.96 -5.80 1.56
C VAL A 15 -6.99 -5.03 2.38
N SER A 16 -7.64 -5.73 3.31
CA SER A 16 -8.73 -5.21 4.16
C SER A 16 -8.42 -3.93 4.93
N GLU A 17 -7.16 -3.70 5.26
CA GLU A 17 -6.67 -2.57 6.06
C GLU A 17 -6.47 -1.31 5.21
N ILE A 18 -6.53 -1.43 3.87
CA ILE A 18 -6.51 -0.28 2.97
C ILE A 18 -7.91 0.34 2.93
N VAL A 19 -8.04 1.53 3.51
CA VAL A 19 -9.31 2.27 3.59
C VAL A 19 -9.51 3.23 2.42
N GLU A 20 -8.44 3.66 1.76
CA GLU A 20 -8.48 4.50 0.56
C GLU A 20 -7.32 4.10 -0.37
N LEU A 21 -7.57 3.99 -1.68
CA LEU A 21 -6.58 3.63 -2.68
C LEU A 21 -6.77 4.43 -3.96
N HIS A 22 -5.75 5.15 -4.39
CA HIS A 22 -5.80 6.02 -5.57
C HIS A 22 -4.59 5.83 -6.48
N PRO A 23 -4.80 5.76 -7.81
CA PRO A 23 -3.71 5.91 -8.76
C PRO A 23 -3.23 7.36 -8.78
N LEU A 24 -1.93 7.53 -9.00
CA LEU A 24 -1.27 8.81 -9.06
C LEU A 24 -0.57 9.00 -10.41
N PHE A 25 -0.36 10.26 -10.77
CA PHE A 25 0.57 10.66 -11.82
C PHE A 25 1.74 11.35 -11.13
N GLY A 26 2.94 10.79 -11.21
CA GLY A 26 4.13 11.38 -10.58
C GLY A 26 5.22 10.37 -10.27
N GLU A 27 5.97 10.63 -9.20
CA GLU A 27 7.08 9.77 -8.73
C GLU A 27 6.58 8.39 -8.26
N TYR A 28 5.36 8.32 -7.74
CA TYR A 28 4.71 7.09 -7.28
C TYR A 28 3.48 6.81 -8.15
N ASP A 29 3.22 5.53 -8.39
CA ASP A 29 2.09 5.07 -9.21
C ASP A 29 0.77 5.02 -8.41
N LEU A 30 0.85 4.75 -7.10
CA LEU A 30 -0.29 4.51 -6.23
C LEU A 30 -0.08 5.17 -4.85
N ILE A 31 -1.16 5.63 -4.24
CA ILE A 31 -1.21 6.00 -2.82
C ILE A 31 -2.32 5.23 -2.11
N ALA A 32 -1.99 4.65 -0.97
CA ALA A 32 -2.90 3.91 -0.12
C ALA A 32 -2.91 4.51 1.28
N LYS A 33 -4.10 4.67 1.86
CA LYS A 33 -4.28 4.95 3.28
C LYS A 33 -4.60 3.65 4.00
N ILE A 34 -3.84 3.35 5.03
CA ILE A 34 -3.95 2.13 5.82
C ILE A 34 -4.44 2.50 7.21
N ASP A 35 -5.44 1.77 7.70
CA ASP A 35 -5.86 1.81 9.10
C ASP A 35 -5.36 0.52 9.77
N ALA A 36 -4.50 0.66 10.77
CA ALA A 36 -3.84 -0.45 11.47
C ALA A 36 -3.98 -0.25 12.98
N GLU A 37 -4.10 -1.35 13.72
CA GLU A 37 -4.31 -1.33 15.18
C GLU A 37 -3.13 -0.69 15.91
N ASP A 38 -1.91 -1.02 15.50
CA ASP A 38 -0.68 -0.45 16.02
C ASP A 38 0.46 -0.46 14.98
N PHE A 39 1.66 -0.02 15.40
CA PHE A 39 2.83 0.02 14.53
C PHE A 39 3.37 -1.37 14.15
N ASN A 40 3.13 -2.40 14.97
CA ASN A 40 3.55 -3.77 14.64
C ASN A 40 2.68 -4.32 13.52
N ALA A 41 1.35 -4.18 13.65
CA ALA A 41 0.38 -4.55 12.62
C ALA A 41 0.65 -3.78 11.32
N LEU A 42 0.95 -2.48 11.39
CA LEU A 42 1.33 -1.70 10.21
C LEU A 42 2.58 -2.28 9.52
N GLY A 43 3.59 -2.68 10.29
CA GLY A 43 4.80 -3.30 9.77
C GLY A 43 4.50 -4.61 9.03
N GLU A 44 3.69 -5.48 9.63
CA GLU A 44 3.26 -6.75 9.04
C GLU A 44 2.47 -6.52 7.73
N ILE A 45 1.49 -5.61 7.74
CA ILE A 45 0.69 -5.27 6.55
C ILE A 45 1.61 -4.79 5.41
N VAL A 46 2.54 -3.88 5.70
CA VAL A 46 3.42 -3.34 4.66
C VAL A 46 4.39 -4.40 4.15
N ILE A 47 5.07 -5.12 5.03
CA ILE A 47 6.14 -6.05 4.65
C ILE A 47 5.56 -7.33 4.04
N ASP A 48 4.59 -7.95 4.70
CA ASP A 48 4.15 -9.31 4.37
C ASP A 48 3.00 -9.31 3.36
N ARG A 49 2.21 -8.24 3.29
CA ARG A 49 1.03 -8.17 2.40
C ARG A 49 1.20 -7.23 1.22
N ILE A 50 1.87 -6.08 1.39
CA ILE A 50 2.01 -5.09 0.31
C ILE A 50 3.30 -5.33 -0.49
N ARG A 51 4.46 -5.38 0.17
CA ARG A 51 5.76 -5.50 -0.52
C ARG A 51 5.97 -6.86 -1.20
N THR A 52 5.19 -7.87 -0.82
CA THR A 52 5.18 -9.20 -1.45
C THR A 52 4.38 -9.25 -2.75
N ILE A 53 3.54 -8.24 -3.03
CA ILE A 53 2.74 -8.18 -4.26
C ILE A 53 3.67 -8.03 -5.47
N SER A 54 3.55 -8.95 -6.43
CA SER A 54 4.32 -8.91 -7.67
C SER A 54 4.05 -7.60 -8.41
N GLY A 55 5.11 -6.86 -8.74
CA GLY A 55 5.04 -5.57 -9.39
C GLY A 55 5.25 -4.37 -8.46
N VAL A 56 5.19 -4.55 -7.13
CA VAL A 56 5.64 -3.52 -6.19
C VAL A 56 7.16 -3.43 -6.23
N ILE A 57 7.70 -2.26 -6.57
CA ILE A 57 9.16 -2.02 -6.62
C ILE A 57 9.63 -1.40 -5.31
N ASP A 58 8.93 -0.39 -4.84
CA ASP A 58 9.27 0.34 -3.62
C ASP A 58 8.02 0.85 -2.92
N THR A 59 8.14 1.11 -1.63
CA THR A 59 7.08 1.66 -0.78
C THR A 59 7.65 2.74 0.13
N LYS A 60 6.95 3.88 0.20
CA LYS A 60 7.23 4.92 1.19
C LYS A 60 6.07 5.04 2.17
N THR A 61 6.30 4.61 3.41
CA THR A 61 5.27 4.64 4.45
C THR A 61 5.33 5.94 5.23
N LEU A 62 4.24 6.71 5.21
CA LEU A 62 4.08 7.94 5.98
C LEU A 62 3.20 7.64 7.19
N THR A 63 3.80 7.54 8.38
CA THR A 63 3.07 7.20 9.60
C THR A 63 2.41 8.43 10.21
N GLY A 64 1.17 8.28 10.67
CA GLY A 64 0.41 9.32 11.35
C GLY A 64 -0.31 8.73 12.57
N ILE A 65 -0.59 9.59 13.54
CA ILE A 65 -1.40 9.25 14.72
C ILE A 65 -2.78 9.90 14.58
N LYS A 66 -3.81 9.17 14.98
CA LYS A 66 -5.18 9.70 15.09
C LYS A 66 -5.43 10.05 16.56
N PHE A 67 -5.88 11.29 16.81
CA PHE A 67 -6.30 11.76 18.13
C PHE A 67 -7.79 11.48 18.36
#